data_AF-A0A4R2SEH5-F1
#
_entry.id   AF-A0A4R2SEH5-F1
#
_cell.length_a   1.000
_cell.length_b   1.000
_cell.length_c   1.000
_cell.angle_alpha   90.00
_cell.angle_beta   90.00
_cell.angle_gamma   90.00
#
_symmetry.space_group_name_H-M   'P 1'
#
loop_
_entity.id
_entity.type
_entity.pdbx_description
1 polymer ?
#
loop_
_entity_poly.entity_id
_entity_poly.type
_entity_poly.pdbx_seq_one_letter_code
_entity_poly.pdbx_strand_id
1 'polypeptide(L)'
;MAEALLRKVSHEFHIDLEIKSAGTHAYHGLPASEYSSMALQEKGINHDHRSQAITSELIEWSDLILTMTEGHQAVLEQMFPEAKEKIFTLKRIAYGVQDWEQDIADPYGGSAEMYRETRDEIEQAIRQLMGKWNSNSENE
;
A
#
# COMPACT_ATOMS: atom_id res chain seq x y z
N MET A 1 5.00 4.86 2.75
CA MET A 1 5.95 3.82 2.30
C MET A 1 5.38 2.97 1.16
N ALA A 2 4.19 2.38 1.32
CA ALA A 2 3.60 1.48 0.31
C ALA A 2 3.51 2.07 -1.11
N GLU A 3 3.01 3.29 -1.28
CA GLU A 3 2.95 3.94 -2.61
C GLU A 3 4.32 3.96 -3.31
N ALA A 4 5.35 4.42 -2.60
CA ALA A 4 6.68 4.60 -3.17
C ALA A 4 7.33 3.24 -3.53
N LEU A 5 7.13 2.23 -2.69
CA LEU A 5 7.58 0.86 -2.95
C LEU A 5 6.83 0.24 -4.13
N LEU A 6 5.51 0.40 -4.21
CA LEU A 6 4.69 -0.12 -5.31
C LEU A 6 5.11 0.50 -6.64
N ARG A 7 5.36 1.81 -6.65
CA ARG A 7 5.87 2.51 -7.83
C ARG A 7 7.24 1.98 -8.25
N LYS A 8 8.17 1.81 -7.32
CA LYS A 8 9.48 1.23 -7.65
C LYS A 8 9.35 -0.18 -8.23
N VAL A 9 8.62 -1.07 -7.57
CA VAL A 9 8.53 -2.48 -7.96
C VAL A 9 7.75 -2.66 -9.27
N SER A 10 6.65 -1.93 -9.48
CA SER A 10 5.91 -2.01 -10.75
C SER A 10 6.79 -1.66 -11.95
N HIS A 11 7.65 -0.64 -11.83
CA HIS A 11 8.65 -0.31 -12.85
C HIS A 11 9.67 -1.44 -13.08
N GLU A 12 10.13 -2.12 -12.01
CA GLU A 12 11.04 -3.28 -12.14
C GLU A 12 10.38 -4.45 -12.90
N PHE A 13 9.07 -4.62 -12.74
CA PHE A 13 8.26 -5.63 -13.45
C PHE A 13 7.72 -5.15 -14.80
N HIS A 14 8.05 -3.92 -15.24
CA HIS A 14 7.55 -3.31 -16.48
C HIS A 14 6.02 -3.22 -16.56
N ILE A 15 5.36 -3.03 -15.41
CA ILE A 15 3.92 -2.84 -15.32
C ILE A 15 3.66 -1.33 -15.15
N ASP A 16 2.88 -0.76 -16.06
CA ASP A 16 2.48 0.65 -15.98
C ASP A 16 1.27 0.80 -15.05
N LEU A 17 1.46 1.50 -13.93
CA LEU A 17 0.43 1.73 -12.91
C LEU A 17 0.42 3.20 -12.49
N GLU A 18 -0.77 3.78 -12.45
CA GLU A 18 -0.97 5.01 -11.71
C GLU A 18 -1.23 4.69 -10.23
N ILE A 19 -0.48 5.31 -9.32
CA ILE A 19 -0.50 4.97 -7.90
C ILE A 19 -0.68 6.25 -7.09
N LYS A 20 -1.59 6.20 -6.11
CA LYS A 20 -1.82 7.23 -5.08
C LYS A 20 -1.97 6.55 -3.72
N SER A 21 -1.64 7.27 -2.65
CA SER A 21 -1.95 6.85 -1.27
C SER A 21 -2.88 7.83 -0.56
N ALA A 22 -3.70 7.31 0.36
CA ALA A 22 -4.58 8.12 1.21
C ALA A 22 -4.75 7.44 2.57
N GLY A 23 -5.03 8.21 3.61
CA GLY A 23 -5.33 7.71 4.95
C GLY A 23 -6.80 7.88 5.32
N THR A 24 -7.34 6.94 6.10
CA THR A 24 -8.72 7.00 6.62
C THR A 24 -8.90 8.12 7.66
N HIS A 25 -7.83 8.50 8.36
CA HIS A 25 -7.81 9.55 9.38
C HIS A 25 -6.65 10.54 9.19
N ALA A 26 -6.22 10.74 7.93
CA ALA A 26 -5.05 11.58 7.64
C ALA A 26 -5.40 13.08 7.68
N TYR A 27 -4.58 13.86 8.38
CA TYR A 27 -4.53 15.30 8.17
C TYR A 27 -3.87 15.58 6.82
N HIS A 28 -4.41 16.54 6.08
CA HIS A 28 -3.92 16.86 4.74
C HIS A 28 -2.57 17.62 4.78
N GLY A 29 -1.64 17.23 3.90
CA GLY A 29 -0.41 17.97 3.60
C GLY A 29 0.79 17.69 4.51
N LEU A 30 0.72 16.71 5.40
CA LEU A 30 1.86 16.32 6.23
C LEU A 30 2.89 15.55 5.39
N PRO A 31 4.19 15.80 5.58
CA PRO A 31 5.23 14.99 4.98
C PRO A 31 5.25 13.58 5.59
N ALA A 32 5.90 12.64 4.92
CA ALA A 32 6.22 11.35 5.52
C ALA A 32 7.08 11.55 6.79
N SER A 33 6.94 10.66 7.78
CA SER A 33 7.79 10.71 8.99
C SER A 33 9.28 10.57 8.62
N GLU A 34 10.15 11.08 9.49
CA GLU A 34 11.61 11.00 9.28
C GLU A 34 12.05 9.54 9.08
N TYR A 35 11.60 8.63 9.93
CA TYR A 35 11.94 7.21 9.81
C TYR A 35 11.33 6.54 8.57
N SER A 36 10.13 6.96 8.10
CA SER A 36 9.61 6.49 6.80
C SER A 36 10.52 6.92 5.66
N SER A 37 10.97 8.18 5.69
CA SER A 37 11.82 8.76 4.66
C SER A 37 13.20 8.09 4.65
N MET A 38 13.80 7.88 5.83
CA MET A 38 15.05 7.13 5.98
C MET A 38 14.92 5.70 5.46
N ALA A 39 13.88 4.97 5.87
CA ALA A 39 13.66 3.59 5.45
C ALA A 39 13.52 3.48 3.91
N LEU A 40 12.86 4.43 3.26
CA LEU A 40 12.75 4.49 1.79
C LEU A 40 14.09 4.88 1.12
N GLN A 41 14.83 5.83 1.68
CA GLN A 41 16.13 6.26 1.15
C GLN A 41 17.17 5.12 1.17
N GLU A 42 17.15 4.26 2.19
CA GLU A 42 17.99 3.05 2.24
C GLU A 42 17.72 2.09 1.06
N LYS A 43 16.53 2.15 0.45
CA LYS A 43 16.18 1.40 -0.77
C LYS A 43 16.42 2.20 -2.05
N GLY A 44 17.07 3.36 -1.96
CA GLY A 44 17.32 4.28 -3.07
C GLY A 44 16.09 5.04 -3.55
N ILE A 45 15.04 5.17 -2.72
CA ILE A 45 13.79 5.81 -3.09
C ILE A 45 13.74 7.22 -2.50
N ASN A 46 13.74 8.23 -3.37
CA ASN A 46 13.38 9.60 -3.02
C ASN A 46 11.89 9.80 -3.27
N HIS A 47 11.12 10.08 -2.22
CA HIS A 47 9.67 10.22 -2.31
C HIS A 47 9.20 11.48 -1.58
N ASP A 48 8.74 12.47 -2.33
CA ASP A 48 8.10 13.67 -1.77
C ASP A 48 6.63 13.37 -1.49
N HIS A 49 6.36 12.82 -0.30
CA HIS A 49 5.01 12.46 0.11
C HIS A 49 4.26 13.66 0.70
N ARG A 50 2.98 13.79 0.36
CA ARG A 50 2.03 14.63 1.09
C ARG A 50 0.82 13.77 1.45
N SER A 51 0.49 13.72 2.74
CA SER A 51 -0.68 12.99 3.20
C SER A 51 -1.95 13.62 2.65
N GLN A 52 -2.92 12.77 2.32
CA GLN A 52 -4.27 13.17 1.92
C GLN A 52 -5.27 12.23 2.59
N ALA A 53 -6.45 12.77 2.90
CA ALA A 53 -7.56 11.96 3.37
C ALA A 53 -8.16 11.16 2.21
N ILE A 54 -8.76 10.01 2.52
CA ILE A 54 -9.55 9.28 1.54
C ILE A 54 -10.79 10.10 1.14
N THR A 55 -11.11 10.14 -0.16
CA THR A 55 -12.29 10.84 -0.71
C THR A 55 -13.00 9.96 -1.74
N SER A 56 -14.27 10.26 -2.03
CA SER A 56 -15.05 9.56 -3.05
C SER A 56 -14.38 9.62 -4.43
N GLU A 57 -13.74 10.74 -4.78
CA GLU A 57 -13.05 10.90 -6.06
C GLU A 57 -11.85 9.95 -6.19
N LEU A 58 -11.11 9.73 -5.09
CA LEU A 58 -10.03 8.75 -5.08
C LEU A 58 -10.55 7.32 -5.18
N ILE A 59 -11.67 7.04 -4.50
CA ILE A 59 -12.34 5.75 -4.60
C ILE A 59 -12.78 5.51 -6.04
N GLU A 60 -13.49 6.44 -6.67
CA GLU A 60 -13.96 6.33 -8.06
C GLU A 60 -12.81 6.19 -9.06
N TRP A 61 -11.73 6.95 -8.89
CA TRP A 61 -10.54 6.90 -9.75
C TRP A 61 -9.81 5.55 -9.71
N SER A 62 -9.88 4.82 -8.61
CA SER A 62 -9.12 3.59 -8.42
C SER A 62 -9.80 2.36 -9.00
N ASP A 63 -9.04 1.50 -9.70
CA ASP A 63 -9.48 0.15 -10.08
C ASP A 63 -9.28 -0.87 -8.96
N LEU A 64 -8.29 -0.62 -8.08
CA LEU A 64 -7.92 -1.48 -6.96
C LEU A 64 -7.45 -0.62 -5.78
N ILE A 65 -7.96 -0.95 -4.58
CA ILE A 65 -7.64 -0.27 -3.33
C ILE A 65 -6.96 -1.28 -2.39
N LEU A 66 -5.71 -0.97 -2.02
CA LEU A 66 -4.90 -1.81 -1.14
C LEU A 66 -4.78 -1.17 0.24
N THR A 67 -5.35 -1.85 1.23
CA THR A 67 -5.29 -1.44 2.64
C THR A 67 -4.18 -2.17 3.38
N MET A 68 -3.66 -1.54 4.45
CA MET A 68 -2.58 -2.14 5.24
C MET A 68 -3.10 -3.08 6.34
N THR A 69 -4.37 -2.96 6.74
CA THR A 69 -4.98 -3.79 7.78
C THR A 69 -6.45 -4.07 7.48
N GLU A 70 -7.00 -5.14 8.06
CA GLU A 70 -8.43 -5.45 8.02
C GLU A 70 -9.27 -4.33 8.64
N GLY A 71 -8.76 -3.66 9.67
CA GLY A 71 -9.42 -2.49 10.26
C GLY A 71 -9.57 -1.34 9.25
N HIS A 72 -8.53 -1.05 8.47
CA HIS A 72 -8.62 -0.07 7.38
C HIS A 72 -9.62 -0.49 6.31
N GLN A 73 -9.62 -1.77 5.91
CA GLN A 73 -10.59 -2.31 4.96
C GLN A 73 -12.02 -2.16 5.48
N ALA A 74 -12.28 -2.56 6.72
CA ALA A 74 -13.61 -2.48 7.34
C ALA A 74 -14.13 -1.04 7.39
N VAL A 75 -13.26 -0.06 7.69
CA VAL A 75 -13.62 1.36 7.66
C VAL A 75 -13.99 1.79 6.24
N LEU A 76 -13.19 1.43 5.23
CA LEU A 76 -13.49 1.80 3.84
C LEU A 76 -14.76 1.12 3.31
N GLU A 77 -15.00 -0.16 3.63
CA GLU A 77 -16.22 -0.86 3.24
C GLU A 77 -17.48 -0.26 3.89
N GLN A 78 -17.36 0.28 5.10
CA GLN A 78 -18.48 0.99 5.75
C GLN A 78 -18.72 2.36 5.13
N MET A 79 -17.66 3.09 4.77
CA MET A 79 -17.76 4.42 4.18
C MET A 79 -18.19 4.40 2.70
N PHE A 80 -17.73 3.39 1.96
CA PHE A 80 -17.90 3.25 0.51
C PHE A 80 -18.35 1.82 0.15
N PRO A 81 -19.55 1.40 0.57
CA PRO A 81 -20.03 0.02 0.36
C PRO A 81 -20.08 -0.37 -1.13
N GLU A 82 -20.28 0.59 -2.03
CA GLU A 82 -20.26 0.40 -3.48
C GLU A 82 -18.89 0.01 -4.04
N ALA A 83 -17.80 0.31 -3.32
CA ALA A 83 -16.44 0.02 -3.75
C ALA A 83 -15.90 -1.29 -3.14
N LYS A 84 -16.71 -2.04 -2.39
CA LYS A 84 -16.27 -3.24 -1.66
C LYS A 84 -15.54 -4.26 -2.54
N GLU A 85 -15.97 -4.43 -3.78
CA GLU A 85 -15.38 -5.42 -4.70
C GLU A 85 -13.94 -5.09 -5.14
N LYS A 86 -13.49 -3.84 -4.94
CA LYS A 86 -12.13 -3.39 -5.25
C LYS A 86 -11.27 -3.10 -4.03
N ILE A 87 -11.77 -3.35 -2.81
CA ILE A 87 -11.00 -3.11 -1.56
C ILE A 87 -10.44 -4.42 -1.02
N PHE A 88 -9.12 -4.49 -0.89
CA PHE A 88 -8.42 -5.65 -0.34
C PHE A 88 -7.29 -5.24 0.60
N THR A 89 -7.00 -6.06 1.60
CA THR A 89 -5.71 -5.96 2.29
C THR A 89 -4.57 -6.37 1.35
N LEU A 90 -3.43 -5.68 1.44
CA LEU A 90 -2.26 -5.94 0.58
C LEU A 90 -1.79 -7.39 0.70
N LYS A 91 -1.72 -7.94 1.91
CA LYS A 91 -1.28 -9.33 2.10
C LYS A 91 -2.29 -10.35 1.57
N ARG A 92 -3.60 -10.12 1.70
CA ARG A 92 -4.62 -11.01 1.16
C ARG A 92 -4.48 -11.17 -0.34
N ILE A 93 -4.36 -10.07 -1.07
CA ILE A 93 -4.22 -10.14 -2.54
C ILE A 93 -2.85 -10.69 -2.94
N ALA A 94 -1.78 -10.32 -2.22
CA ALA A 94 -0.42 -10.77 -2.51
C ALA A 94 -0.25 -12.28 -2.30
N TYR A 95 -0.72 -12.82 -1.17
CA TYR A 95 -0.45 -14.20 -0.78
C TYR A 95 -1.63 -15.15 -1.00
N GLY A 96 -2.86 -14.65 -1.16
CA GLY A 96 -4.07 -15.48 -1.20
C GLY A 96 -4.44 -16.08 0.15
N VAL A 97 -3.95 -15.49 1.25
CA VAL A 97 -4.23 -15.92 2.62
C VAL A 97 -5.63 -15.49 3.04
N GLN A 98 -6.35 -16.38 3.74
CA GLN A 98 -7.71 -16.12 4.26
C GLN A 98 -7.73 -15.78 5.76
N ASP A 99 -6.60 -15.87 6.44
CA ASP A 99 -6.51 -15.83 7.92
C ASP A 99 -5.92 -14.51 8.47
N TRP A 100 -5.81 -14.43 9.80
CA TRP A 100 -5.39 -13.33 10.68
C TRP A 100 -3.98 -12.74 10.46
N GLU A 101 -3.23 -13.21 9.47
CA GLU A 101 -1.90 -12.69 9.11
C GLU A 101 -1.93 -11.59 8.03
N GLN A 102 -3.11 -11.02 7.77
CA GLN A 102 -3.33 -10.04 6.70
C GLN A 102 -2.87 -8.61 7.00
N ASP A 103 -2.62 -8.31 8.27
CA ASP A 103 -2.25 -6.97 8.71
C ASP A 103 -0.76 -6.72 8.55
N ILE A 104 -0.43 -5.50 8.13
CA ILE A 104 0.90 -4.92 8.14
C ILE A 104 0.96 -3.98 9.34
N ALA A 105 1.92 -4.20 10.22
CA ALA A 105 2.05 -3.43 11.46
C ALA A 105 2.38 -1.96 11.15
N ASP A 106 1.68 -1.03 11.83
CA ASP A 106 1.96 0.40 11.74
C ASP A 106 3.16 0.76 12.64
N PRO A 107 4.28 1.26 12.08
CA PRO A 107 5.48 1.59 12.85
C PRO A 107 5.38 2.98 13.52
N TYR A 108 4.24 3.67 13.45
CA TYR A 108 4.07 5.02 13.99
C TYR A 108 4.49 5.12 15.47
N GLY A 109 5.35 6.11 15.79
CA GLY A 109 5.91 6.31 17.13
C GLY A 109 6.99 5.28 17.55
N GLY A 110 7.30 4.30 16.71
CA GLY A 110 8.29 3.27 16.95
C GLY A 110 9.74 3.66 16.65
N SER A 111 10.62 2.66 16.66
CA SER A 111 12.04 2.79 16.35
C SER A 111 12.28 2.76 14.84
N ALA A 112 13.44 3.25 14.39
CA ALA A 112 13.84 3.15 12.99
C ALA A 112 13.89 1.69 12.48
N GLU A 113 14.14 0.72 13.36
CA GLU A 113 14.12 -0.70 13.05
C GLU A 113 12.70 -1.19 12.70
N MET A 114 11.68 -0.81 13.49
CA MET A 114 10.29 -1.14 13.16
C MET A 114 9.89 -0.59 11.79
N TYR A 115 10.32 0.64 11.43
CA TYR A 115 10.06 1.19 10.10
C TYR A 115 10.74 0.38 8.98
N ARG A 116 11.94 -0.16 9.23
CA ARG A 116 12.63 -1.04 8.27
C ARG A 116 11.91 -2.37 8.13
N GLU A 117 11.47 -2.97 9.23
CA GLU A 117 10.69 -4.21 9.24
C GLU A 117 9.38 -4.03 8.47
N THR A 118 8.59 -2.99 8.79
CA THR A 118 7.35 -2.66 8.05
C THR A 118 7.64 -2.42 6.56
N ARG A 119 8.70 -1.67 6.23
CA ARG A 119 9.09 -1.41 4.84
C ARG A 119 9.36 -2.73 4.11
N ASP A 120 10.15 -3.61 4.71
CA ASP A 120 10.54 -4.88 4.08
C ASP A 120 9.35 -5.82 3.94
N GLU A 121 8.45 -5.85 4.92
CA GLU A 121 7.18 -6.57 4.85
C GLU A 121 6.29 -6.07 3.70
N ILE A 122 6.13 -4.75 3.57
CA ILE A 122 5.37 -4.15 2.46
C ILE A 122 6.02 -4.48 1.11
N GLU A 123 7.35 -4.35 0.99
CA GLU A 123 8.07 -4.63 -0.25
C GLU A 123 7.91 -6.09 -0.68
N GLN A 124 8.00 -7.03 0.25
CA GLN A 124 7.82 -8.46 -0.03
C GLN A 124 6.40 -8.75 -0.55
N ALA A 125 5.37 -8.20 0.07
CA ALA A 125 3.99 -8.39 -0.37
C ALA A 125 3.75 -7.79 -1.76
N ILE A 126 4.27 -6.59 -2.02
CA ILE A 126 4.18 -5.94 -3.34
C ILE A 126 4.89 -6.77 -4.42
N ARG A 127 6.10 -7.27 -4.16
CA ARG A 127 6.84 -8.11 -5.12
C ARG A 127 6.08 -9.40 -5.44
N GLN A 128 5.50 -10.03 -4.43
CA GLN A 128 4.65 -11.21 -4.62
C GLN A 128 3.43 -10.89 -5.50
N LEU A 129 2.77 -9.76 -5.25
CA LEU A 129 1.62 -9.30 -6.02
C LEU A 129 1.99 -9.04 -7.49
N MET A 130 3.07 -8.29 -7.74
CA MET A 130 3.52 -7.97 -9.11
C MET A 130 3.95 -9.23 -9.87
N GLY A 131 4.60 -10.20 -9.20
CA GLY A 131 4.97 -11.48 -9.81
C GLY A 131 3.75 -12.31 -10.25
N LYS A 132 2.68 -12.34 -9.45
CA LYS A 132 1.40 -12.94 -9.85
C LYS A 132 0.77 -12.22 -11.03
N TRP A 133 0.80 -10.89 -11.03
CA TRP A 133 0.24 -10.08 -12.10
C TRP A 133 0.91 -10.38 -13.44
N ASN A 134 2.26 -10.37 -13.48
CA ASN A 134 3.01 -10.67 -14.69
C ASN A 134 2.75 -12.10 -15.21
N SER A 135 2.58 -13.06 -14.30
CA SER A 135 2.30 -14.46 -14.67
C SER A 135 0.90 -14.65 -15.26
N ASN A 136 -0.08 -13.84 -14.85
CA ASN A 136 -1.43 -13.90 -15.42
C ASN A 136 -1.49 -13.24 -16.80
N SER A 137 -0.75 -12.15 -17.03
CA SER A 137 -0.69 -11.47 -18.33
C SER A 137 0.04 -12.26 -19.42
N GLU A 138 0.88 -13.24 -19.07
CA GLU A 138 1.54 -14.13 -20.04
C GLU A 138 0.66 -15.33 -20.44
N ASN A 139 -0.46 -15.56 -19.75
CA ASN A 139 -1.39 -16.68 -19.99
C ASN A 139 -2.71 -16.27 -20.68
N GLU A 140 -2.85 -15.01 -21.09
CA GLU A 140 -3.96 -14.48 -21.91
C GLU A 140 -3.47 -14.08 -23.32
#